data_AF-A0A154MF71-F1
#
_entry.id   AF-A0A154MF71-F1
#
_cell.length_a   1.000
_cell.length_b   1.000
_cell.length_c   1.000
_cell.angle_alpha   90.00
_cell.angle_beta   90.00
_cell.angle_gamma   90.00
#
_symmetry.space_group_name_H-M   'P 1'
#
loop_
_entity.id
_entity.type
_entity.pdbx_description
1 polymer ?
#
loop_
_entity_poly.entity_id
_entity_poly.type
_entity_poly.pdbx_seq_one_letter_code
_entity_poly.pdbx_strand_id
1 'polypeptide(L)'
;MVSVLGARPSETISVARAPLHAAGHDAQEPYLMLRMIMEDVAETPVPEGRDADLLLILAALDGLPVEHRTELGRTLIRFMKSAAQHTKPGTLTHSRTAIPAPGDFTPLRFVVASRLSEEARDALMIRLQVLHHDYSTAIGDWEHCTLGVMLTPSTVPGRLWDTSTTALWGNQGQPLEMIERARAIINDAASRAASLDALPGSGTGPDVESTLTADSAARPPGSGTPSLGAAGREPKPTDQQRRKHRSRDRPAR
;
A
#
# COMPACT_ATOMS: atom_id res chain seq x y z
N MET A 1 17.29 -3.46 -56.36
CA MET A 1 17.86 -2.77 -55.18
C MET A 1 16.79 -1.82 -54.64
N VAL A 2 16.18 -2.15 -53.50
CA VAL A 2 15.16 -1.31 -52.84
C VAL A 2 15.83 -0.64 -51.65
N SER A 3 15.77 0.69 -51.60
CA SER A 3 16.41 1.52 -50.59
C SER A 3 15.59 1.53 -49.30
N VAL A 4 16.20 1.09 -48.20
CA VAL A 4 15.62 1.14 -46.86
C VAL A 4 15.81 2.57 -46.34
N LEU A 5 14.76 3.39 -46.46
CA LEU A 5 14.71 4.72 -45.87
C LEU A 5 14.71 4.60 -44.34
N GLY A 6 15.71 5.21 -43.73
CA GLY A 6 16.00 5.15 -42.29
C GLY A 6 14.84 5.63 -41.43
N ALA A 7 14.36 4.74 -40.57
CA ALA A 7 13.57 5.12 -39.41
C ALA A 7 14.45 5.96 -38.48
N ARG A 8 14.06 7.21 -38.25
CA ARG A 8 14.68 8.05 -37.21
C ARG A 8 14.32 7.44 -35.85
N PRO A 9 15.27 7.34 -34.91
CA PRO A 9 14.93 6.97 -33.54
C PRO A 9 13.95 8.01 -32.99
N SER A 10 12.76 7.57 -32.58
CA SER A 10 11.83 8.41 -31.85
C SER A 10 12.45 8.71 -30.49
N GLU A 11 12.86 9.96 -30.31
CA GLU A 11 13.38 10.47 -29.05
C GLU A 11 12.25 10.46 -28.01
N THR A 12 12.28 9.47 -27.12
CA THR A 12 11.35 9.41 -25.99
C THR A 12 11.80 10.44 -24.95
N ILE A 13 11.27 11.65 -25.04
CA ILE A 13 11.50 12.69 -24.04
C ILE A 13 10.71 12.31 -22.78
N SER A 14 11.41 11.87 -21.73
CA SER A 14 10.82 11.61 -20.43
C SER A 14 10.36 12.94 -19.81
N VAL A 15 9.07 13.21 -19.87
CA VAL A 15 8.46 14.35 -19.18
C VAL A 15 8.03 13.89 -17.79
N ALA A 16 9.00 13.61 -16.93
CA ALA A 16 8.73 13.39 -15.51
C ALA A 16 8.20 14.69 -14.91
N ARG A 17 6.88 14.90 -14.96
CA ARG A 17 6.22 15.97 -14.22
C ARG A 17 6.03 15.46 -12.79
N ALA A 18 6.86 15.95 -11.88
CA ALA A 18 6.57 15.86 -10.46
C ALA A 18 5.15 16.43 -10.23
N PRO A 19 4.32 15.78 -9.40
CA PRO A 19 2.99 16.29 -9.06
C PRO A 19 3.07 17.76 -8.59
N LEU A 20 2.17 18.62 -9.09
CA LEU A 20 2.14 20.06 -8.75
C LEU A 20 1.85 20.30 -7.26
N HIS A 21 1.24 19.32 -6.59
CA HIS A 21 1.01 19.31 -5.15
C HIS A 21 1.72 18.09 -4.55
N ALA A 22 2.21 18.23 -3.31
CA ALA A 22 2.78 17.10 -2.59
C ALA A 22 1.78 15.94 -2.54
N ALA A 23 2.28 14.71 -2.70
CA ALA A 23 1.45 13.51 -2.55
C ALA A 23 0.71 13.56 -1.20
N GLY A 24 -0.62 13.45 -1.23
CA GLY A 24 -1.46 13.53 -0.03
C GLY A 24 -1.98 14.92 0.34
N HIS A 25 -1.79 15.94 -0.50
CA HIS A 25 -2.35 17.28 -0.27
C HIS A 25 -3.86 17.26 0.06
N ASP A 26 -4.63 16.41 -0.62
CA ASP A 26 -6.09 16.34 -0.46
C ASP A 26 -6.57 15.31 0.57
N ALA A 27 -5.68 14.39 1.00
CA ALA A 27 -6.03 13.34 1.95
C ALA A 27 -4.77 12.78 2.61
N GLN A 28 -4.42 13.29 3.79
CA GLN A 28 -3.16 12.93 4.45
C GLN A 28 -3.19 11.52 5.08
N GLU A 29 -4.32 11.10 5.68
CA GLU A 29 -4.42 9.81 6.39
C GLU A 29 -4.11 8.59 5.50
N PRO A 30 -4.64 8.45 4.26
CA PRO A 30 -4.31 7.32 3.39
C PRO A 30 -2.82 7.19 3.08
N TYR A 31 -2.12 8.31 2.90
CA TYR A 31 -0.68 8.31 2.63
C TYR A 31 0.12 7.98 3.88
N LEU A 32 -0.27 8.53 5.04
CA LEU A 32 0.37 8.20 6.32
C LEU A 32 0.26 6.71 6.62
N MET A 33 -0.89 6.08 6.35
CA MET A 33 -1.06 4.65 6.55
C MET A 33 -0.05 3.83 5.73
N LEU A 34 0.08 4.09 4.43
CA LEU A 34 1.03 3.36 3.58
C LEU A 34 2.48 3.63 3.99
N ARG A 35 2.78 4.86 4.41
CA ARG A 35 4.09 5.21 4.95
C ARG A 35 4.42 4.43 6.22
N MET A 36 3.50 4.39 7.18
CA MET A 36 3.67 3.62 8.42
C MET A 36 3.85 2.12 8.15
N ILE A 37 3.16 1.56 7.15
CA ILE A 37 3.38 0.16 6.73
C ILE A 37 4.82 -0.03 6.24
N MET A 38 5.35 0.87 5.40
CA MET A 38 6.74 0.79 4.94
C MET A 38 7.75 0.98 6.08
N GLU A 39 7.46 1.88 7.03
CA GLU A 39 8.28 2.09 8.23
C GLU A 39 8.29 0.82 9.11
N ASP A 40 7.13 0.21 9.37
CA ASP A 40 7.04 -1.07 10.10
C ASP A 40 7.85 -2.19 9.42
N VAL A 41 7.79 -2.26 8.09
CA VAL A 41 8.56 -3.24 7.32
C VAL A 41 10.06 -2.96 7.42
N ALA A 42 10.47 -1.69 7.29
CA ALA A 42 11.87 -1.30 7.41
C ALA A 42 12.46 -1.58 8.80
N GLU A 43 11.64 -1.54 9.85
CA GLU A 43 12.03 -1.86 11.23
C GLU A 43 11.95 -3.37 11.54
N THR A 44 11.50 -4.20 10.60
CA THR A 44 11.40 -5.66 10.82
C THR A 44 12.79 -6.27 10.96
N PRO A 45 13.08 -6.99 12.07
CA PRO A 45 14.36 -7.69 12.23
C PRO A 45 14.54 -8.73 11.13
N VAL A 46 15.62 -8.63 10.37
CA VAL A 46 15.98 -9.61 9.33
C VAL A 46 17.24 -10.39 9.75
N PRO A 47 17.31 -11.69 9.43
CA PRO A 47 18.54 -12.46 9.64
C PRO A 47 19.72 -11.85 8.86
N GLU A 48 20.93 -11.99 9.41
CA GLU A 48 22.15 -11.52 8.74
C GLU A 48 22.23 -12.05 7.30
N GLY A 49 22.58 -11.18 6.36
CA GLY A 49 22.69 -11.52 4.94
C GLY A 49 21.37 -11.54 4.17
N ARG A 50 20.23 -11.18 4.79
CA ARG A 50 18.92 -11.06 4.12
C ARG A 50 18.49 -9.61 3.88
N ASP A 51 19.39 -8.64 4.05
CA ASP A 51 19.10 -7.21 3.84
C ASP A 51 18.62 -6.90 2.41
N ALA A 52 19.15 -7.64 1.42
CA ALA A 52 18.74 -7.50 0.03
C ALA A 52 17.24 -7.80 -0.17
N ASP A 53 16.71 -8.81 0.54
CA ASP A 53 15.29 -9.16 0.44
C ASP A 53 14.41 -8.08 1.05
N LEU A 54 14.84 -7.50 2.18
CA LEU A 54 14.14 -6.38 2.80
C LEU A 54 14.06 -5.19 1.85
N LEU A 55 15.17 -4.86 1.17
CA LEU A 55 15.20 -3.80 0.17
C LEU A 55 14.28 -4.10 -1.02
N LEU A 56 14.20 -5.35 -1.48
CA LEU A 56 13.29 -5.75 -2.55
C LEU A 56 11.82 -5.63 -2.13
N ILE A 57 11.49 -6.02 -0.89
CA ILE A 57 10.14 -5.87 -0.32
C ILE A 57 9.78 -4.37 -0.22
N LEU A 58 10.68 -3.53 0.28
CA LEU A 58 10.44 -2.08 0.37
C LEU A 58 10.31 -1.45 -1.01
N ALA A 59 11.13 -1.85 -1.97
CA ALA A 59 11.03 -1.40 -3.36
C ALA A 59 9.70 -1.80 -4.00
N ALA A 60 9.18 -2.99 -3.70
CA ALA A 60 7.86 -3.42 -4.17
C ALA A 60 6.73 -2.56 -3.59
N LEU A 61 6.79 -2.20 -2.31
CA LEU A 61 5.80 -1.33 -1.67
C LEU A 61 5.87 0.10 -2.20
N ASP A 62 7.08 0.67 -2.32
CA ASP A 62 7.27 2.01 -2.86
C ASP A 62 7.06 2.06 -4.39
N GLY A 63 7.11 0.93 -5.08
CA GLY A 63 6.76 0.84 -6.50
C GLY A 63 5.31 1.17 -6.81
N LEU A 64 4.40 1.18 -5.82
CA LEU A 64 2.99 1.49 -6.05
C LEU A 64 2.83 2.93 -6.58
N PRO A 65 2.20 3.15 -7.76
CA PRO A 65 2.02 4.49 -8.30
C PRO A 65 1.20 5.38 -7.38
N VAL A 66 1.56 6.66 -7.33
CA VAL A 66 1.05 7.65 -6.36
C VAL A 66 -0.47 7.79 -6.44
N GLU A 67 -1.03 7.67 -7.64
CA GLU A 67 -2.46 7.70 -7.93
C GLU A 67 -3.24 6.55 -7.25
N HIS A 68 -2.62 5.38 -7.12
CA HIS A 68 -3.24 4.22 -6.47
C HIS A 68 -3.09 4.23 -4.95
N ARG A 69 -2.08 4.94 -4.42
CA ARG A 69 -1.81 5.02 -2.97
C ARG A 69 -3.00 5.57 -2.20
N THR A 70 -3.66 6.61 -2.71
CA THR A 70 -4.81 7.23 -2.02
C THR A 70 -6.00 6.27 -1.91
N GLU A 71 -6.39 5.64 -3.03
CA GLU A 71 -7.53 4.70 -3.04
C GLU A 71 -7.25 3.48 -2.18
N LEU A 72 -6.03 2.94 -2.28
CA LEU A 72 -5.60 1.81 -1.46
C LEU A 72 -5.63 2.17 0.02
N GLY A 73 -5.01 3.29 0.43
CA GLY A 73 -5.00 3.71 1.82
C GLY A 73 -6.41 3.92 2.38
N ARG A 74 -7.33 4.56 1.62
CA ARG A 74 -8.74 4.70 2.03
C ARG A 74 -9.42 3.35 2.22
N THR A 75 -9.14 2.40 1.33
CA THR A 75 -9.69 1.03 1.39
C THR A 75 -9.18 0.30 2.64
N LEU A 76 -7.87 0.37 2.90
CA LEU A 76 -7.26 -0.29 4.05
C LEU A 76 -7.71 0.34 5.38
N ILE A 77 -7.89 1.66 5.46
CA ILE A 77 -8.47 2.33 6.64
C ILE A 77 -9.88 1.81 6.91
N ARG A 78 -10.72 1.68 5.87
CA ARG A 78 -12.08 1.14 6.00
C ARG A 78 -12.05 -0.30 6.51
N PHE A 79 -11.18 -1.13 5.95
CA PHE A 79 -11.02 -2.51 6.38
C PHE A 79 -10.53 -2.61 7.83
N MET A 80 -9.58 -1.76 8.23
CA MET A 80 -9.09 -1.71 9.62
C MET A 80 -10.18 -1.30 10.60
N LYS A 81 -11.01 -0.30 10.26
CA LYS A 81 -12.17 0.09 11.09
C LYS A 81 -13.14 -1.08 11.27
N SER A 82 -13.47 -1.78 10.18
CA SER A 82 -14.32 -2.97 10.22
C SER A 82 -13.72 -4.10 11.05
N ALA A 83 -12.42 -4.37 10.88
CA ALA A 83 -11.70 -5.40 11.61
C ALA A 83 -11.62 -5.12 13.11
N ALA A 84 -11.36 -3.87 13.50
CA ALA A 84 -11.31 -3.45 14.91
C ALA A 84 -12.67 -3.50 15.61
N GLN A 85 -13.77 -3.36 14.87
CA GLN A 85 -15.14 -3.44 15.39
C GLN A 85 -15.69 -4.87 15.42
N HIS A 86 -14.95 -5.87 14.93
CA HIS A 86 -15.42 -7.23 14.85
C HIS A 86 -15.42 -7.91 16.23
N THR A 87 -16.62 -8.22 16.72
CA THR A 87 -16.85 -8.89 18.03
C THR A 87 -17.40 -10.31 17.92
N LYS A 88 -17.70 -10.78 16.70
CA LYS A 88 -18.28 -12.11 16.49
C LYS A 88 -17.20 -13.20 16.61
N PRO A 89 -17.59 -14.46 16.87
CA PRO A 89 -16.65 -15.58 16.82
C PRO A 89 -15.98 -15.72 15.45
N GLY A 90 -14.71 -16.09 15.46
CA GLY A 90 -13.90 -16.29 14.26
C GLY A 90 -12.95 -15.13 13.96
N THR A 91 -12.39 -15.13 12.75
CA THR A 91 -11.49 -14.09 12.27
C THR A 91 -12.08 -13.48 11.00
N LEU A 92 -12.48 -12.20 11.06
CA LEU A 92 -12.87 -11.44 9.88
C LEU A 92 -11.62 -11.13 9.06
N THR A 93 -11.68 -11.34 7.75
CA THR A 93 -10.61 -10.94 6.83
C THR A 93 -11.18 -10.14 5.67
N HIS A 94 -10.55 -9.00 5.37
CA HIS A 94 -10.74 -8.23 4.16
C HIS A 94 -9.49 -8.36 3.30
N SER A 95 -9.64 -8.29 1.97
CA SER A 95 -8.47 -8.35 1.09
C SER A 95 -8.59 -7.41 -0.09
N ARG A 96 -7.46 -6.83 -0.50
CA ARG A 96 -7.33 -6.03 -1.72
C ARG A 96 -6.08 -6.45 -2.47
N THR A 97 -6.23 -6.69 -3.76
CA THR A 97 -5.09 -6.88 -4.68
C THR A 97 -4.74 -5.53 -5.30
N ALA A 98 -3.45 -5.24 -5.45
CA ALA A 98 -2.95 -4.14 -6.26
C ALA A 98 -1.96 -4.68 -7.30
N ILE A 99 -2.31 -4.49 -8.57
CA ILE A 99 -1.46 -4.80 -9.73
C ILE A 99 -1.54 -3.58 -10.65
N PRO A 100 -0.72 -2.54 -10.43
CA PRO A 100 -0.87 -1.26 -11.11
C PRO A 100 -0.66 -1.35 -12.62
N ALA A 101 0.39 -2.04 -13.06
CA ALA A 101 0.60 -2.45 -14.44
C ALA A 101 1.29 -3.83 -14.46
N PRO A 102 0.64 -4.88 -14.98
CA PRO A 102 1.24 -6.21 -15.10
C PRO A 102 2.52 -6.18 -15.92
N GLY A 103 3.55 -6.87 -15.45
CA GLY A 103 4.90 -6.92 -16.05
C GLY A 103 5.85 -5.83 -15.53
N ASP A 104 5.32 -4.65 -15.17
CA ASP A 104 6.14 -3.50 -14.75
C ASP A 104 6.28 -3.39 -13.22
N PHE A 105 5.29 -3.91 -12.47
CA PHE A 105 5.24 -3.78 -11.01
C PHE A 105 5.03 -5.12 -10.31
N THR A 106 5.57 -5.21 -9.09
CA THR A 106 5.35 -6.36 -8.19
C THR A 106 3.86 -6.47 -7.83
N PRO A 107 3.20 -7.62 -8.06
CA PRO A 107 1.84 -7.84 -7.60
C PRO A 107 1.79 -7.83 -6.06
N LEU A 108 0.87 -7.04 -5.51
CA LEU A 108 0.68 -6.88 -4.07
C LEU A 108 -0.67 -7.45 -3.62
N ARG A 109 -0.67 -8.16 -2.49
CA ARG A 109 -1.88 -8.59 -1.78
C ARG A 109 -1.90 -7.98 -0.39
N PHE A 110 -2.89 -7.14 -0.11
CA PHE A 110 -3.18 -6.67 1.23
C PHE A 110 -4.30 -7.51 1.84
N VAL A 111 -4.11 -7.94 3.08
CA VAL A 111 -5.12 -8.56 3.93
C VAL A 111 -5.23 -7.76 5.21
N VAL A 112 -6.45 -7.50 5.65
CA VAL A 112 -6.72 -6.91 6.96
C VAL A 112 -7.54 -7.91 7.75
N ALA A 113 -7.04 -8.32 8.92
CA ALA A 113 -7.70 -9.31 9.76
C ALA A 113 -8.08 -8.72 11.12
N SER A 114 -9.20 -9.17 11.71
CA SER A 114 -9.65 -8.70 13.04
C SER A 114 -8.70 -9.06 14.18
N ARG A 115 -7.85 -10.08 13.98
CA ARG A 115 -6.81 -10.50 14.90
C ARG A 115 -5.73 -11.27 14.15
N LEU A 116 -4.52 -11.31 14.72
CA LEU A 116 -3.49 -12.20 14.23
C LEU A 116 -3.79 -13.64 14.69
N SER A 117 -4.17 -14.50 13.76
CA SER A 117 -4.46 -15.92 14.02
C SER A 117 -3.92 -16.80 12.89
N GLU A 118 -3.92 -18.12 13.10
CA GLU A 118 -3.55 -19.07 12.03
C GLU A 118 -4.48 -18.94 10.83
N GLU A 119 -5.79 -18.78 11.06
CA GLU A 119 -6.75 -18.60 9.98
C GLU A 119 -6.48 -17.32 9.17
N ALA A 120 -5.99 -16.25 9.81
CA ALA A 120 -5.58 -15.03 9.10
C ALA A 120 -4.35 -15.26 8.22
N ARG A 121 -3.36 -15.99 8.74
CA ARG A 121 -2.13 -16.34 8.00
C ARG A 121 -2.44 -17.25 6.83
N ASP A 122 -3.28 -18.26 7.03
CA ASP A 122 -3.73 -19.17 5.97
C ASP A 122 -4.53 -18.40 4.91
N ALA A 123 -5.42 -17.50 5.33
CA ALA A 123 -6.18 -16.65 4.43
C ALA A 123 -5.29 -15.76 3.56
N LEU A 124 -4.20 -15.22 4.11
CA LEU A 124 -3.18 -14.50 3.34
C LEU A 124 -2.45 -15.45 2.39
N MET A 125 -1.92 -16.56 2.90
CA MET A 125 -1.08 -17.48 2.14
C MET A 125 -1.82 -18.08 0.94
N ILE A 126 -3.04 -18.58 1.14
CA ILE A 126 -3.91 -19.12 0.09
C ILE A 126 -4.14 -18.07 -1.02
N ARG A 127 -4.46 -16.83 -0.64
CA ARG A 127 -4.68 -15.73 -1.60
C ARG A 127 -3.42 -15.29 -2.32
N LEU A 128 -2.27 -15.38 -1.64
CA LEU A 128 -0.98 -15.00 -2.17
C LEU A 128 -0.49 -16.05 -3.17
N GLN A 129 -0.65 -17.33 -2.88
CA GLN A 129 -0.32 -18.44 -3.79
C GLN A 129 -1.14 -18.37 -5.08
N VAL A 130 -2.46 -18.17 -4.97
CA VAL A 130 -3.33 -18.02 -6.16
C VAL A 130 -2.93 -16.79 -6.97
N LEU A 131 -2.70 -15.64 -6.30
CA LEU A 131 -2.27 -14.42 -6.99
C LEU A 131 -0.94 -14.64 -7.73
N HIS A 132 0.04 -15.22 -7.04
CA HIS A 132 1.37 -15.48 -7.60
C HIS A 132 1.27 -16.38 -8.83
N HIS A 133 0.58 -17.53 -8.71
CA HIS A 133 0.40 -18.45 -9.82
C HIS A 133 -0.32 -17.81 -11.01
N ASP A 134 -1.46 -17.14 -10.77
CA ASP A 134 -2.27 -16.54 -11.83
C ASP A 134 -1.51 -15.42 -12.54
N TYR A 135 -0.77 -14.60 -11.79
CA TYR A 135 0.07 -13.55 -12.33
C TYR A 135 1.25 -14.12 -13.14
N SER A 136 2.02 -15.07 -12.60
CA SER A 136 3.12 -15.76 -13.32
C SER A 136 2.66 -16.35 -14.64
N THR A 137 1.50 -17.01 -14.62
CA THR A 137 0.91 -17.62 -15.81
C THR A 137 0.52 -16.56 -16.83
N ALA A 138 -0.08 -15.45 -16.39
CA ALA A 138 -0.53 -14.39 -17.27
C ALA A 138 0.62 -13.65 -17.96
N ILE A 139 1.73 -13.40 -17.25
CA ILE A 139 2.89 -12.68 -17.81
C ILE A 139 3.93 -13.60 -18.47
N GLY A 140 3.83 -14.92 -18.25
CA GLY A 140 4.78 -15.90 -18.78
C GLY A 140 6.15 -15.87 -18.11
N ASP A 141 6.25 -15.24 -16.94
CA ASP A 141 7.48 -15.08 -16.17
C ASP A 141 7.26 -15.51 -14.72
N TRP A 142 8.12 -16.40 -14.25
CA TRP A 142 8.10 -16.97 -12.91
C TRP A 142 9.19 -16.38 -12.02
N GLU A 143 10.16 -15.64 -12.55
CA GLU A 143 11.30 -15.07 -11.81
C GLU A 143 10.97 -13.74 -11.12
N HIS A 144 9.73 -13.59 -10.63
CA HIS A 144 9.27 -12.38 -9.97
C HIS A 144 8.85 -12.62 -8.51
N CYS A 145 8.66 -11.52 -7.78
CA CYS A 145 8.14 -11.51 -6.41
C CYS A 145 6.63 -11.23 -6.40
N THR A 146 5.87 -11.91 -5.54
CA THR A 146 4.53 -11.48 -5.13
C THR A 146 4.55 -11.19 -3.64
N LEU A 147 4.16 -9.99 -3.25
CA LEU A 147 4.24 -9.52 -1.86
C LEU A 147 2.86 -9.49 -1.21
N GLY A 148 2.75 -10.18 -0.08
CA GLY A 148 1.62 -10.14 0.84
C GLY A 148 1.90 -9.24 2.04
N VAL A 149 0.96 -8.36 2.37
CA VAL A 149 0.95 -7.52 3.56
C VAL A 149 -0.31 -7.83 4.35
N MET A 150 -0.16 -8.12 5.65
CA MET A 150 -1.26 -8.29 6.57
C MET A 150 -1.24 -7.20 7.64
N LEU A 151 -2.41 -6.63 7.91
CA LEU A 151 -2.62 -5.68 9.00
C LEU A 151 -3.62 -6.26 9.99
N THR A 152 -3.32 -6.14 11.28
CA THR A 152 -4.21 -6.56 12.36
C THR A 152 -4.30 -5.46 13.41
N PRO A 153 -5.44 -5.25 14.10
CA PRO A 153 -5.49 -4.34 15.23
C PRO A 153 -4.39 -4.65 16.24
N SER A 154 -3.66 -3.62 16.69
CA SER A 154 -2.58 -3.80 17.64
C SER A 154 -3.11 -3.99 19.06
N THR A 155 -2.38 -4.74 19.87
CA THR A 155 -2.59 -4.81 21.32
C THR A 155 -1.74 -3.78 22.08
N VAL A 156 -0.85 -3.06 21.38
CA VAL A 156 0.05 -2.06 21.97
C VAL A 156 -0.69 -0.72 22.09
N PRO A 157 -0.75 -0.10 23.29
CA PRO A 157 -1.40 1.18 23.48
C PRO A 157 -0.84 2.27 22.55
N GLY A 158 -1.72 3.00 21.86
CA GLY A 158 -1.35 4.06 20.93
C GLY A 158 -0.94 3.60 19.53
N ARG A 159 -0.78 2.29 19.30
CA ARG A 159 -0.55 1.73 17.96
C ARG A 159 -1.89 1.29 17.36
N LEU A 160 -2.14 1.68 16.10
CA LEU A 160 -3.41 1.39 15.43
C LEU A 160 -3.46 -0.03 14.84
N TRP A 161 -2.34 -0.53 14.33
CA TRP A 161 -2.24 -1.88 13.76
C TRP A 161 -0.82 -2.44 13.91
N ASP A 162 -0.73 -3.75 13.82
CA ASP A 162 0.52 -4.46 13.58
C ASP A 162 0.61 -4.86 12.10
N THR A 163 1.80 -4.76 11.52
CA THR A 163 2.09 -5.13 10.13
C THR A 163 2.87 -6.44 10.08
N SER A 164 2.48 -7.34 9.19
CA SER A 164 3.20 -8.57 8.86
C SER A 164 3.36 -8.70 7.35
N THR A 165 4.51 -9.18 6.89
CA THR A 165 4.79 -9.37 5.46
C THR A 165 5.16 -10.80 5.12
N THR A 166 4.88 -11.20 3.88
CA THR A 166 5.27 -12.49 3.30
C THR A 166 5.51 -12.28 1.81
N ALA A 167 6.57 -12.86 1.26
CA ALA A 167 6.87 -12.79 -0.17
C ALA A 167 6.97 -14.20 -0.76
N LEU A 168 6.47 -14.38 -1.97
CA LEU A 168 6.68 -15.56 -2.80
C LEU A 168 7.58 -15.19 -3.98
N TRP A 169 8.56 -16.04 -4.27
CA TRP A 169 9.59 -15.80 -5.28
C TRP A 169 9.79 -17.02 -6.16
N GLY A 170 9.85 -16.84 -7.47
CA GLY A 170 10.13 -17.98 -8.34
C GLY A 170 8.96 -18.94 -8.45
N ASN A 171 9.13 -19.99 -9.24
CA ASN A 171 8.15 -21.07 -9.29
C ASN A 171 8.05 -21.80 -7.95
N GLN A 172 6.87 -21.75 -7.32
CA GLN A 172 6.59 -22.41 -6.04
C GLN A 172 6.36 -23.93 -6.16
N GLY A 173 6.32 -24.49 -7.37
CA GLY A 173 6.13 -25.93 -7.61
C GLY A 173 4.77 -26.46 -7.16
N GLN A 174 3.78 -25.59 -6.97
CA GLN A 174 2.45 -25.97 -6.53
C GLN A 174 1.70 -26.70 -7.65
N PRO A 175 1.14 -27.90 -7.40
CA PRO A 175 0.29 -28.57 -8.37
C PRO A 175 -0.94 -27.72 -8.73
N LEU A 176 -1.35 -27.74 -10.00
CA LEU A 176 -2.52 -26.98 -10.47
C LEU A 176 -3.79 -27.31 -9.66
N GLU A 177 -3.98 -28.57 -9.29
CA GLU A 177 -5.09 -29.03 -8.43
C GLU A 177 -5.17 -28.30 -7.08
N MET A 178 -4.00 -27.94 -6.50
CA MET A 178 -3.93 -27.22 -5.23
C MET A 178 -4.33 -25.75 -5.43
N ILE A 179 -3.89 -25.13 -6.53
CA ILE A 179 -4.26 -23.76 -6.89
C ILE A 179 -5.76 -23.66 -7.17
N GLU A 180 -6.33 -24.63 -7.88
CA GLU A 180 -7.78 -24.67 -8.15
C GLU A 180 -8.60 -24.85 -6.86
N ARG A 181 -8.15 -25.73 -5.95
CA ARG A 181 -8.76 -25.88 -4.63
C ARG A 181 -8.69 -24.58 -3.82
N ALA A 182 -7.53 -23.91 -3.82
CA ALA A 182 -7.34 -22.62 -3.17
C ALA A 182 -8.29 -21.55 -3.74
N ARG A 183 -8.44 -21.49 -5.07
CA ARG A 183 -9.37 -20.58 -5.75
C ARG A 183 -10.82 -20.85 -5.35
N ALA A 184 -11.22 -22.12 -5.27
CA ALA A 184 -12.55 -22.52 -4.82
C ALA A 184 -12.85 -22.04 -3.39
N ILE A 185 -11.90 -22.22 -2.46
CA ILE A 185 -12.01 -21.73 -1.07
C ILE A 185 -12.21 -20.20 -1.03
N ILE A 186 -11.43 -19.46 -1.83
CA ILE A 186 -11.53 -17.99 -1.89
C ILE A 186 -12.92 -17.57 -2.42
N ASN A 187 -13.40 -18.20 -3.48
CA ASN A 187 -14.68 -17.87 -4.11
C ASN A 187 -15.87 -18.18 -3.20
N ASP A 188 -15.83 -19.32 -2.50
CA ASP A 188 -16.82 -19.71 -1.50
C ASP A 188 -16.86 -18.72 -0.33
N ALA A 189 -15.68 -18.32 0.19
CA ALA A 189 -15.59 -17.29 1.22
C ALA A 189 -16.15 -15.94 0.78
N ALA A 190 -15.85 -15.50 -0.46
CA ALA A 190 -16.37 -14.26 -1.01
C ALA A 190 -17.90 -14.29 -1.18
N SER A 191 -18.45 -15.42 -1.65
CA SER A 191 -19.90 -15.61 -1.82
C SER A 191 -20.64 -15.58 -0.49
N ARG A 192 -20.09 -16.21 0.56
CA ARG A 192 -20.63 -16.10 1.92
C ARG A 192 -20.63 -14.67 2.45
N ALA A 193 -19.53 -13.93 2.25
CA ALA A 193 -19.43 -12.54 2.70
C ALA A 193 -20.49 -11.65 2.02
N ALA A 194 -20.62 -11.75 0.70
CA ALA A 194 -21.64 -11.00 -0.06
C ALA A 194 -23.08 -11.32 0.39
N SER A 195 -23.33 -12.58 0.77
CA SER A 195 -24.66 -13.02 1.23
C SER A 195 -25.01 -12.47 2.62
N LEU A 196 -24.01 -12.28 3.49
CA LEU A 196 -24.20 -11.69 4.82
C LEU A 196 -24.49 -10.19 4.75
N ASP A 197 -23.90 -9.48 3.78
CA ASP A 197 -24.13 -8.05 3.57
C ASP A 197 -25.51 -7.76 2.94
N ALA A 198 -26.11 -8.75 2.25
CA ALA A 198 -27.41 -8.62 1.58
C ALA A 198 -28.63 -8.81 2.51
N LEU A 199 -28.44 -9.15 3.79
CA LEU A 199 -29.54 -9.32 4.75
C LEU A 199 -30.08 -7.96 5.22
N PRO A 200 -31.37 -7.64 5.01
CA PRO A 200 -31.96 -6.39 5.48
C PRO A 200 -32.08 -6.42 7.02
N GLY A 201 -31.19 -5.70 7.72
CA GLY A 201 -31.25 -5.59 9.18
C GLY A 201 -29.96 -5.21 9.91
N SER A 202 -28.81 -5.06 9.23
CA SER A 202 -27.56 -4.59 9.86
C SER A 202 -27.41 -3.06 9.87
N GLY A 203 -28.47 -2.33 9.50
CA GLY A 203 -28.56 -0.88 9.59
C GLY A 203 -28.54 -0.42 11.05
N THR A 204 -27.43 0.20 11.45
CA THR A 204 -27.35 1.08 12.62
C THR A 204 -28.23 2.30 12.36
N GLY A 205 -29.44 2.30 12.91
CA GLY A 205 -30.26 3.51 13.05
C GLY A 205 -29.88 4.31 14.31
N PRO A 206 -30.43 5.52 14.52
CA PRO A 206 -31.64 6.02 13.89
C PRO A 206 -31.46 7.21 12.96
N ASP A 207 -32.38 7.25 12.00
CA ASP A 207 -32.80 8.40 11.23
C ASP A 207 -33.01 9.64 12.11
N VAL A 208 -32.39 10.75 11.72
CA VAL A 208 -32.88 12.08 12.04
C VAL A 208 -33.49 12.63 10.77
N GLU A 209 -34.80 12.51 10.71
CA GLU A 209 -35.69 13.29 9.86
C GLU A 209 -35.51 14.78 10.22
N SER A 210 -35.16 15.60 9.24
CA SER A 210 -35.34 17.06 9.31
C SER A 210 -35.64 17.61 7.94
N THR A 211 -36.93 17.91 7.77
CA THR A 211 -37.56 18.59 6.65
C THR A 211 -37.50 20.11 6.90
N LEU A 212 -37.42 20.88 5.80
CA LEU A 212 -37.58 22.35 5.64
C LEU A 212 -36.38 23.23 6.04
N THR A 213 -35.93 24.24 5.29
CA THR A 213 -36.58 25.10 4.27
C THR A 213 -35.53 25.68 3.31
N ALA A 214 -35.92 25.97 2.07
CA ALA A 214 -35.22 26.88 1.16
C ALA A 214 -35.72 28.31 1.34
N ASP A 215 -34.84 29.32 1.40
CA ASP A 215 -35.01 30.61 0.71
C ASP A 215 -33.72 31.47 0.68
N SER A 216 -33.54 32.14 -0.46
CA SER A 216 -32.97 33.48 -0.70
C SER A 216 -31.46 33.79 -0.68
N ALA A 217 -30.94 33.92 -1.91
CA ALA A 217 -30.46 35.17 -2.54
C ALA A 217 -29.16 35.88 -2.07
N ALA A 218 -28.15 35.76 -2.93
CA ALA A 218 -27.39 36.82 -3.63
C ALA A 218 -26.79 38.05 -2.90
N ARG A 219 -25.44 38.07 -2.95
CA ARG A 219 -24.48 39.13 -3.37
C ARG A 219 -23.57 39.84 -2.31
N PRO A 220 -22.28 40.11 -2.68
CA PRO A 220 -21.21 40.76 -1.88
C PRO A 220 -21.08 42.28 -2.27
N PRO A 221 -19.98 43.05 -2.06
CA PRO A 221 -18.66 42.80 -1.42
C PRO A 221 -18.18 43.91 -0.43
N GLY A 222 -17.05 43.67 0.25
CA GLY A 222 -16.38 44.68 1.08
C GLY A 222 -14.89 44.41 1.28
N SER A 223 -14.07 45.29 0.73
CA SER A 223 -12.61 45.36 0.69
C SER A 223 -11.95 45.82 2.01
N GLY A 224 -10.73 45.34 2.29
CA GLY A 224 -9.84 45.94 3.29
C GLY A 224 -8.57 45.12 3.58
N THR A 225 -7.49 45.39 2.84
CA THR A 225 -6.09 45.01 3.10
C THR A 225 -5.44 45.94 4.15
N PRO A 226 -4.12 45.86 4.47
CA PRO A 226 -3.26 44.73 4.87
C PRO A 226 -2.46 45.07 6.16
N SER A 227 -1.71 44.11 6.73
CA SER A 227 -0.57 44.45 7.60
C SER A 227 0.62 43.52 7.40
N LEU A 228 1.76 44.17 7.18
CA LEU A 228 3.13 43.67 7.10
C LEU A 228 3.57 42.97 8.40
N GLY A 229 4.49 42.02 8.25
CA GLY A 229 5.33 41.50 9.33
C GLY A 229 6.48 40.66 8.76
N ALA A 230 7.58 41.32 8.42
CA ALA A 230 8.84 40.71 7.97
C ALA A 230 9.77 40.43 9.17
N ALA A 231 10.45 39.29 9.16
CA ALA A 231 11.77 38.96 9.77
C ALA A 231 11.80 37.43 10.00
N GLY A 232 12.87 36.67 9.76
CA GLY A 232 14.21 36.94 9.29
C GLY A 232 14.81 35.58 8.88
N ARG A 233 15.59 35.59 7.79
CA ARG A 233 16.40 34.45 7.35
C ARG A 233 17.70 34.47 8.16
N GLU A 234 17.99 33.38 8.87
CA GLU A 234 19.36 33.08 9.29
C GLU A 234 19.97 31.98 8.40
N PRO A 235 21.24 32.11 7.99
CA PRO A 235 21.90 31.19 7.07
C PRO A 235 22.46 29.93 7.76
N LYS A 236 22.37 28.79 7.05
CA LYS A 236 23.00 27.51 7.42
C LYS A 236 24.54 27.59 7.33
N PRO A 237 25.28 26.96 8.26
CA PRO A 237 26.73 26.86 8.18
C PRO A 237 27.19 25.89 7.07
N THR A 238 28.26 26.30 6.41
CA THR A 238 28.83 25.72 5.18
C THR A 238 29.67 24.47 5.45
N ASP A 239 29.68 23.57 4.47
CA ASP A 239 30.17 22.20 4.45
C ASP A 239 31.71 22.07 4.38
N GLN A 240 32.44 22.81 5.23
CA GLN A 240 33.90 22.95 5.12
C GLN A 240 34.67 22.74 6.44
N GLN A 241 34.19 21.87 7.34
CA GLN A 241 34.96 21.45 8.53
C GLN A 241 34.75 19.98 8.94
N ARG A 242 34.73 19.04 7.98
CA ARG A 242 34.81 17.59 8.29
C ARG A 242 35.79 16.81 7.41
N ARG A 243 36.80 17.47 6.86
CA ARG A 243 37.99 16.83 6.25
C ARG A 243 39.24 17.24 7.02
N LYS A 244 39.46 16.63 8.20
CA LYS A 244 40.75 16.56 8.92
C LYS A 244 40.52 15.73 10.21
N HIS A 245 40.58 14.40 10.06
CA HIS A 245 40.97 13.41 11.09
C HIS A 245 40.35 12.05 10.79
N ARG A 246 41.05 11.24 9.99
CA ARG A 246 41.17 9.78 10.16
C ARG A 246 42.17 9.25 9.12
N SER A 247 43.43 9.45 9.45
CA SER A 247 44.57 8.71 8.92
C SER A 247 45.21 8.05 10.14
N ARG A 248 45.63 6.78 10.00
CA ARG A 248 46.14 5.84 11.03
C ARG A 248 44.98 5.12 11.75
N ASP A 249 44.84 3.80 11.76
CA ASP A 249 45.83 2.72 11.80
C ASP A 249 45.41 1.49 10.98
N ARG A 250 46.40 0.84 10.36
CA ARG A 250 46.32 -0.47 9.72
C ARG A 250 47.39 -1.34 10.41
N PRO A 251 47.05 -2.38 11.19
CA PRO A 251 48.03 -3.38 11.57
C PRO A 251 48.10 -4.49 10.52
N ALA A 252 49.33 -4.83 10.16
CA ALA A 252 49.67 -6.01 9.39
C ALA A 252 49.58 -7.26 10.27
N ARG A 253 48.94 -8.31 9.76
CA ARG A 253 49.36 -9.72 9.83
C ARG A 253 48.45 -10.57 8.95
#